data_AF-A0AAU9I994-F1
#
_entry.id   AF-A0AAU9I994-F1
#
_cell.length_a   1.000
_cell.length_b   1.000
_cell.length_c   1.000
_cell.angle_alpha   90.00
_cell.angle_beta   90.00
_cell.angle_gamma   90.00
#
_symmetry.space_group_name_H-M   'P 1'
#
loop_
_entity.id
_entity.type
_entity.pdbx_description
1 polymer ?
#
loop_
_entity_poly.entity_id
_entity_poly.type
_entity_poly.pdbx_seq_one_letter_code
_entity_poly.pdbx_strand_id
1 'polypeptide(L)' 'MERLYREQQLQVRRRKRKKVPVGERQPLLRPSQANQLWSMDFVFDRTAEGRVIKCLVIVDDATHEAITIDVERAI' A
#
# COMPACT_ATOMS: atom_id res chain seq x y z
N MET A 1 11.04 -25.81 26.92
CA MET A 1 11.49 -26.60 25.73
C MET A 1 12.48 -25.81 24.88
N GLU A 2 13.54 -25.27 25.49
CA GLU A 2 14.42 -24.30 24.81
C GLU A 2 15.89 -24.72 24.78
N ARG A 3 16.32 -25.55 25.75
CA ARG A 3 17.71 -25.98 25.91
C ARG A 3 18.18 -26.92 24.78
N LEU A 4 17.43 -27.98 24.49
CA LEU A 4 17.81 -28.99 23.49
C LEU A 4 17.95 -28.39 22.08
N TYR A 5 17.01 -27.52 21.68
CA TYR A 5 17.05 -26.87 20.37
C TYR A 5 18.25 -25.91 20.24
N ARG A 6 18.60 -25.23 21.34
CA ARG A 6 19.74 -24.31 21.39
C ARG A 6 21.09 -25.06 21.35
N GLU A 7 21.19 -26.18 22.07
CA GLU A 7 22.36 -27.06 22.05
C GLU A 7 22.57 -27.67 20.65
N GLN A 8 21.50 -28.08 19.98
CA GLN A 8 21.51 -28.66 18.65
C GLN A 8 21.53 -27.63 17.50
N GLN A 9 21.59 -26.33 17.81
CA GLN A 9 21.59 -25.22 16.84
C GLN A 9 20.40 -25.19 15.87
N LEU A 10 19.24 -25.70 16.29
CA LEU A 10 18.02 -25.83 15.46
C LEU A 10 17.11 -24.59 15.50
N GLN A 11 17.57 -23.49 16.08
CA GLN A 11 16.80 -22.24 16.11
C GLN A 11 16.63 -21.64 14.71
N VAL A 12 15.40 -21.23 14.39
CA VAL A 12 15.11 -20.47 13.16
C VAL A 12 15.86 -19.14 13.21
N ARG A 13 16.78 -18.93 12.25
CA ARG A 13 17.55 -17.69 12.16
C ARG A 13 16.61 -16.53 11.82
N ARG A 14 16.51 -15.56 12.73
CA ARG A 14 15.81 -14.30 12.45
C ARG A 14 16.57 -13.52 11.39
N ARG A 15 15.96 -13.34 10.21
CA ARG A 15 16.49 -12.46 9.16
C ARG A 15 16.43 -11.01 9.65
N LYS A 16 17.59 -10.36 9.81
CA LYS A 16 17.64 -8.92 10.07
C LYS A 16 17.16 -8.18 8.81
N ARG A 17 16.14 -7.33 8.94
CA ARG A 17 15.71 -6.44 7.85
C ARG A 17 16.86 -5.49 7.53
N LYS A 18 17.29 -5.44 6.26
CA LYS A 18 18.26 -4.43 5.82
C LYS A 18 17.65 -3.05 6.01
N LYS A 19 18.36 -2.12 6.66
CA LYS A 19 17.95 -0.72 6.72
C LYS A 19 18.12 -0.14 5.31
N VAL A 20 17.02 0.35 4.74
CA VAL A 20 17.06 1.15 3.51
C VAL A 20 17.40 2.58 3.94
N PRO A 21 18.50 3.19 3.46
CA PRO A 21 18.78 4.60 3.73
C PRO A 21 17.61 5.46 3.24
N VAL A 22 17.22 6.46 4.03
CA VAL A 22 16.21 7.42 3.58
C VAL A 22 16.89 8.28 2.52
N GLY A 23 16.51 8.10 1.25
CA GLY A 23 16.95 8.98 0.17
C GLY A 23 16.38 10.39 0.34
N GLU A 24 16.97 11.37 -0.36
CA GLU A 24 16.42 12.72 -0.42
C GLU A 24 14.98 12.68 -0.94
N ARG A 25 14.04 13.21 -0.15
CA ARG A 25 12.65 13.32 -0.57
C ARG A 25 12.57 14.46 -1.57
N GLN A 26 12.24 14.14 -2.82
CA GLN A 26 11.86 15.18 -3.78
C GLN A 26 10.51 15.78 -3.39
N PRO A 27 10.31 17.10 -3.54
CA PRO A 27 9.02 17.71 -3.34
C PRO A 27 7.99 17.12 -4.31
N LEU A 28 6.76 16.93 -3.84
CA LEU A 28 5.65 16.51 -4.71
C LEU A 28 5.38 17.61 -5.73
N LEU A 29 5.33 17.24 -7.00
CA LEU A 29 4.92 18.14 -8.07
C LEU A 29 3.46 18.55 -7.82
N ARG A 30 3.18 19.86 -7.85
CA ARG A 30 1.80 20.35 -7.89
C ARG A 30 1.43 20.67 -9.33
N PRO A 31 0.47 19.97 -9.95
CA PRO A 31 0.04 20.29 -11.30
C PRO A 31 -0.63 21.67 -11.34
N SER A 32 -0.43 22.40 -12.43
CA SER A 32 -1.02 23.72 -12.68
C SER A 32 -2.32 23.66 -13.45
N GLN A 33 -2.59 22.54 -14.15
CA GLN A 33 -3.77 22.32 -14.97
C GLN A 33 -4.26 20.88 -14.82
N ALA A 34 -5.55 20.67 -15.12
CA ALA A 34 -6.14 19.35 -15.19
C ALA A 34 -5.37 18.43 -16.16
N ASN A 35 -5.41 17.13 -15.89
CA ASN A 35 -4.80 16.04 -16.66
C ASN A 35 -3.27 16.05 -16.74
N GLN A 36 -2.59 16.78 -15.85
CA GLN A 36 -1.12 16.78 -15.77
C GLN A 36 -0.57 15.70 -14.83
N LEU A 37 -1.30 15.40 -13.74
CA LEU A 37 -0.89 14.44 -12.73
C LEU A 37 -2.13 13.80 -12.11
N TRP A 38 -2.11 12.48 -11.97
CA TRP A 38 -3.17 11.71 -11.33
C TRP A 38 -2.60 10.92 -10.15
N SER A 39 -3.31 10.97 -9.03
CA SER A 39 -3.09 10.07 -7.90
C SER A 39 -4.05 8.90 -7.97
N MET A 40 -3.59 7.73 -7.55
CA MET A 40 -4.42 6.54 -7.45
C MET A 40 -4.15 5.78 -6.16
N ASP A 41 -5.20 5.19 -5.60
CA ASP A 41 -5.10 4.32 -4.42
C ASP A 41 -6.20 3.23 -4.45
N PHE A 42 -5.99 2.18 -3.65
CA PHE A 42 -7.01 1.18 -3.38
C PHE A 42 -7.65 1.40 -2.02
N VAL A 43 -8.94 1.73 -2.05
CA VAL A 43 -9.77 1.79 -0.85
C VAL A 43 -10.50 0.45 -0.69
N PHE A 44 -10.51 -0.09 0.52
CA PHE A 44 -11.21 -1.33 0.83
C PHE A 44 -12.39 -1.05 1.74
N ASP A 45 -13.51 -1.70 1.45
CA ASP A 45 -14.70 -1.65 2.29
C ASP A 45 -15.36 -3.04 2.35
N ARG A 46 -16.48 -3.17 3.07
CA ARG A 46 -17.24 -4.41 3.21
C ARG A 46 -18.72 -4.19 2.98
N THR A 47 -19.32 -5.13 2.26
CA THR A 47 -20.78 -5.24 2.14
C THR A 47 -21.42 -5.64 3.47
N ALA A 48 -22.75 -5.52 3.59
CA ALA A 48 -23.51 -5.97 4.76
C ALA A 48 -23.30 -7.46 5.09
N GLU A 49 -22.96 -8.29 4.08
CA GLU A 49 -22.63 -9.71 4.24
C GLU A 49 -21.18 -9.95 4.71
N GLY A 50 -20.41 -8.88 4.94
CA GLY A 50 -19.00 -8.95 5.35
C GLY A 50 -18.01 -9.23 4.22
N ARG A 51 -18.46 -9.36 2.96
CA ARG A 51 -17.59 -9.56 1.80
C ARG A 51 -16.83 -8.28 1.47
N VAL A 52 -15.52 -8.40 1.25
CA VAL A 52 -14.64 -7.27 0.93
C VAL A 52 -14.86 -6.81 -0.51
N ILE A 53 -14.97 -5.50 -0.67
CA ILE A 53 -14.88 -4.83 -1.97
C ILE A 53 -13.60 -4.01 -2.03
N LYS A 54 -13.04 -3.91 -3.23
CA LYS A 54 -11.82 -3.16 -3.51
C LYS A 54 -12.15 -2.11 -4.56
N CYS A 55 -11.93 -0.85 -4.21
CA CYS A 55 -12.20 0.30 -5.06
C CYS A 55 -10.87 0.90 -5.51
N LEU A 56 -10.58 0.87 -6.81
CA LEU A 56 -9.54 1.69 -7.41
C LEU A 56 -10.07 3.11 -7.56
N VAL A 57 -9.50 4.04 -6.81
CA VAL A 57 -9.84 5.46 -6.91
C VAL A 57 -8.74 6.16 -7.71
N ILE A 58 -9.12 6.89 -8.75
CA ILE A 58 -8.20 7.73 -9.54
C ILE A 58 -8.71 9.17 -9.47
N VAL A 59 -7.84 10.08 -9.06
CA VAL A 59 -8.15 11.51 -8.85
C VAL A 59 -7.19 12.35 -9.68
N ASP A 60 -7.70 13.43 -10.26
CA ASP A 60 -6.88 14.47 -10.86
C ASP A 60 -6.33 15.41 -9.78
N ASP A 61 -5.00 15.55 -9.71
CA ASP A 61 -4.34 16.26 -8.61
C ASP A 61 -4.48 17.80 -8.70
N ALA A 62 -4.84 18.36 -9.86
CA ALA A 62 -5.04 19.80 -10.01
C ALA A 62 -6.47 20.21 -9.60
N THR A 63 -7.45 19.41 -10.02
CA THR A 63 -8.88 19.71 -9.83
C THR A 63 -9.47 19.06 -8.59
N HIS A 64 -8.82 18.04 -8.03
CA HIS A 64 -9.34 17.17 -6.97
C HIS A 64 -10.64 16.44 -7.36
N GLU A 65 -10.91 16.31 -8.66
CA GLU A 65 -12.05 15.56 -9.18
C GLU A 65 -11.71 14.08 -9.33
N ALA A 66 -12.68 13.21 -9.01
CA ALA A 66 -12.56 11.80 -9.26
C ALA A 66 -12.72 11.53 -10.76
N ILE A 67 -11.67 11.00 -11.38
CA ILE A 67 -11.70 10.57 -12.78
C ILE A 67 -12.47 9.26 -12.90
N THR A 68 -12.20 8.33 -11.99
CA THR A 68 -12.93 7.07 -11.89
C THR A 68 -12.87 6.48 -10.49
N ILE A 69 -13.88 5.67 -10.17
CA ILE A 69 -13.90 4.76 -9.04
C ILE A 69 -14.32 3.41 -9.58
N ASP A 70 -13.35 2.54 -9.82
CA ASP A 70 -13.62 1.20 -10.34
C ASP A 70 -13.70 0.21 -9.17
N VAL A 71 -14.78 -0.58 -9.13
CA VAL A 71 -15.10 -1.42 -7.96
C VAL A 71 -15.12 -2.88 -8.37
N GLU A 72 -14.24 -3.66 -7.74
CA GLU A 72 -14.20 -5.11 -7.91
C GLU A 72 -14.40 -5.83 -6.59
N ARG A 73 -14.88 -7.08 -6.67
CA ARG A 73 -14.89 -7.99 -5.52
C ARG A 73 -13.46 -8.46 -5.27
N ALA A 74 -12.99 -8.30 -4.04
CA ALA A 74 -11.72 -8.90 -3.66
C ALA A 74 -11.89 -10.43 -3.56
N ILE A 75 -11.06 -11.18 -4.27
CA ILE A 75 -11.01 -12.66 -4.24
C ILE A 75 -10.40 -13.13 -2.91
#